data_AF-A0A1G5A4L5-F1
#
_entry.id   AF-A0A1G5A4L5-F1
#
_cell.length_a   1.000
_cell.length_b   1.000
_cell.length_c   1.000
_cell.angle_alpha   90.00
_cell.angle_beta   90.00
_cell.angle_gamma   90.00
#
_symmetry.space_group_name_H-M   'P 1'
#
loop_
_entity.id
_entity.type
_entity.pdbx_description
1 polymer ?
#
loop_
_entity_poly.entity_id
_entity_poly.type
_entity_poly.pdbx_seq_one_letter_code
_entity_poly.pdbx_strand_id
1 'polypeptide(L)'
;MQLGGAVDLPGALTAADLAARAAITQTVSFSSGSGPQTHTYTGTSLWSLLNDAGLQVDGTRKNDVLSRYLLATGADGYKVVFALGELSPDFGNKPSAIAYAETTAGVSAPLGTTDGPFRVTAPGDVKGGRYVSNLTRLDVVAAPATAAGIGGGPSTSLAISGKVATPLSFDLNALKALTPVSSLTVGGNTYTGVSLWTLLNSRGLPTTPKNVTLGMYAVATGSDGYRATLSLGEIDPNFGAKGALVAYQMNGADLTTNGFARLVVPDEVKQGRSVSNLIAIEVFAAGTP
;
A
#
# COMPACT_ATOMS: atom_id res chain seq x y z
N MET A 1 -13.05 16.24 8.76
CA MET A 1 -12.90 14.76 8.84
C MET A 1 -12.37 14.36 10.21
N GLN A 2 -12.41 13.09 10.60
CA GLN A 2 -11.80 12.57 11.82
C GLN A 2 -10.46 11.89 11.51
N LEU A 3 -9.43 12.19 12.30
CA LEU A 3 -8.18 11.43 12.35
C LEU A 3 -8.16 10.58 13.62
N GLY A 4 -7.85 9.29 13.48
CA GLY A 4 -7.84 8.37 14.61
C GLY A 4 -6.91 7.17 14.43
N GLY A 5 -7.14 6.16 15.27
CA GLY A 5 -6.31 4.96 15.30
C GLY A 5 -5.03 5.15 16.12
N ALA A 6 -3.95 4.50 15.69
CA ALA A 6 -2.65 4.46 16.36
C ALA A 6 -1.84 5.74 16.12
N VAL A 7 -2.36 6.86 16.63
CA VAL A 7 -1.73 8.18 16.65
C VAL A 7 -1.86 8.80 18.04
N ASP A 8 -0.90 9.64 18.44
CA ASP A 8 -0.90 10.31 19.74
C ASP A 8 -1.90 11.48 19.80
N LEU A 9 -2.19 12.10 18.66
CA LEU A 9 -3.08 13.25 18.53
C LEU A 9 -4.28 12.94 17.61
N PRO A 10 -5.21 12.06 18.01
CA PRO A 10 -6.46 11.86 17.28
C PRO A 10 -7.37 13.08 17.44
N GLY A 11 -8.24 13.34 16.45
CA GLY A 11 -9.20 14.44 16.55
C GLY A 11 -9.89 14.83 15.25
N ALA A 12 -10.81 15.78 15.36
CA ALA A 12 -11.47 16.37 14.22
C ALA A 12 -10.52 17.36 13.52
N LEU A 13 -10.45 17.27 12.19
CA LEU A 13 -9.70 18.18 11.33
C LEU A 13 -10.66 18.93 10.40
N THR A 14 -10.60 20.26 10.46
CA THR A 14 -11.30 21.20 9.58
C THR A 14 -10.44 21.56 8.37
N ALA A 15 -11.03 22.29 7.41
CA ALA A 15 -10.29 22.79 6.26
C ALA A 15 -9.24 23.83 6.67
N ALA A 16 -9.53 24.63 7.70
CA ALA A 16 -8.59 25.59 8.26
C ALA A 16 -7.38 24.88 8.90
N ASP A 17 -7.61 23.78 9.64
CA ASP A 17 -6.53 23.00 10.25
C ASP A 17 -5.59 22.41 9.19
N LEU A 18 -6.14 21.90 8.08
CA LEU A 18 -5.34 21.38 6.97
C LEU A 18 -4.63 22.50 6.18
N ALA A 19 -5.29 23.64 5.97
CA ALA A 19 -4.72 24.78 5.25
C ALA A 19 -3.62 25.52 6.04
N ALA A 20 -3.62 25.40 7.37
CA ALA A 20 -2.55 25.94 8.22
C ALA A 20 -1.23 25.14 8.11
N ARG A 21 -1.26 23.95 7.50
CA ARG A 21 -0.09 23.10 7.25
C ARG A 21 0.56 23.48 5.93
N ALA A 22 1.83 23.10 5.73
CA ALA A 22 2.51 23.31 4.46
C ALA A 22 1.71 22.71 3.28
N ALA A 23 1.21 23.57 2.41
CA ALA A 23 0.38 23.17 1.29
C ALA A 23 1.23 22.50 0.21
N ILE A 24 0.64 21.49 -0.43
CA ILE A 24 1.15 20.91 -1.67
C ILE A 24 0.12 21.12 -2.77
N THR A 25 0.60 21.43 -3.97
CA THR A 25 -0.23 21.49 -5.17
C THR A 25 0.26 20.45 -6.16
N GLN A 26 -0.65 19.63 -6.67
CA GLN A 26 -0.32 18.54 -7.58
C GLN A 26 -1.36 18.41 -8.68
N THR A 27 -0.89 18.28 -9.92
CA THR A 27 -1.72 17.88 -11.05
C THR A 27 -1.68 16.36 -11.18
N VAL A 28 -2.86 15.75 -11.19
CA VAL A 28 -3.05 14.30 -11.26
C VAL A 28 -3.90 13.97 -12.49
N SER A 29 -3.57 12.87 -13.15
CA SER A 29 -4.32 12.35 -14.29
C SER A 29 -4.59 10.86 -14.11
N PHE A 30 -5.82 10.44 -14.37
CA PHE A 30 -6.26 9.05 -14.23
C PHE A 30 -7.44 8.75 -15.15
N SER A 31 -7.74 7.47 -15.39
CA SER A 31 -8.93 7.05 -16.13
C SER A 31 -10.13 6.82 -15.20
N SER A 32 -11.32 7.09 -15.70
CA SER A 32 -12.60 6.86 -15.02
C SER A 32 -13.64 6.28 -15.98
N GLY A 33 -14.85 6.01 -15.48
CA GLY A 33 -15.98 5.60 -16.33
C GLY A 33 -16.42 6.66 -17.34
N SER A 34 -16.09 7.93 -17.09
CA SER A 34 -16.33 9.06 -17.99
C SER A 34 -15.12 9.41 -18.87
N GLY A 35 -14.12 8.52 -18.95
CA GLY A 35 -12.88 8.73 -19.71
C GLY A 35 -11.75 9.35 -18.88
N PRO A 36 -10.69 9.84 -19.55
CA PRO A 36 -9.54 10.47 -18.90
C PRO A 36 -9.96 11.69 -18.07
N GLN A 37 -9.40 11.83 -16.88
CA GLN A 37 -9.61 12.93 -15.95
C GLN A 37 -8.25 13.58 -15.64
N THR A 38 -8.24 14.90 -15.49
CA THR A 38 -7.07 15.66 -15.03
C THR A 38 -7.53 16.74 -14.08
N HIS A 39 -6.94 16.77 -12.89
CA HIS A 39 -7.30 17.68 -11.80
C HIS A 39 -6.04 18.29 -11.20
N THR A 40 -6.11 19.53 -10.74
CA THR A 40 -5.02 20.16 -9.98
C THR A 40 -5.49 20.42 -8.56
N TYR A 41 -5.04 19.60 -7.62
CA TYR A 41 -5.47 19.67 -6.23
C TYR A 41 -4.45 20.42 -5.37
N THR A 42 -4.97 21.19 -4.42
CA THR A 42 -4.20 21.77 -3.31
C THR A 42 -4.62 21.13 -1.99
N GLY A 43 -3.64 20.76 -1.18
CA GLY A 43 -3.87 19.91 -0.02
C GLY A 43 -2.71 19.81 0.96
N THR A 44 -2.83 18.86 1.88
CA THR A 44 -1.83 18.51 2.89
C THR A 44 -1.33 17.09 2.62
N SER A 45 -0.01 16.87 2.67
CA SER A 45 0.58 15.52 2.59
C SER A 45 -0.01 14.59 3.66
N LEU A 46 -0.39 13.37 3.26
CA LEU A 46 -0.81 12.34 4.20
C LEU A 46 0.31 12.00 5.18
N TRP A 47 1.54 11.80 4.67
CA TRP A 47 2.66 11.44 5.53
C TRP A 47 2.94 12.51 6.58
N SER A 48 3.05 13.79 6.18
CA SER A 48 3.36 14.84 7.14
C SER A 48 2.27 14.98 8.19
N LEU A 49 0.99 14.87 7.80
CA LEU A 49 -0.12 14.88 8.76
C LEU A 49 0.01 13.76 9.78
N LEU A 50 0.24 12.53 9.34
CA LEU A 50 0.34 11.38 10.24
C LEU A 50 1.57 11.47 11.14
N ASN A 51 2.70 11.90 10.59
CA ASN A 51 3.94 12.07 11.34
C ASN A 51 3.78 13.11 12.46
N ASP A 52 3.16 14.26 12.15
CA ASP A 52 2.91 15.32 13.15
C ASP A 52 1.88 14.90 14.19
N ALA A 53 0.94 14.02 13.83
CA ALA A 53 -0.03 13.46 14.78
C ALA A 53 0.58 12.42 15.74
N GLY A 54 1.88 12.09 15.59
CA GLY A 54 2.59 11.13 16.41
C GLY A 54 2.19 9.69 16.10
N LEU A 55 2.75 9.11 15.03
CA LEU A 55 2.54 7.69 14.69
C LEU A 55 2.97 6.80 15.86
N GLN A 56 2.03 6.07 16.45
CA GLN A 56 2.35 5.08 17.48
C GLN A 56 3.01 3.88 16.81
N VAL A 57 4.22 3.53 17.24
CA VAL A 57 4.99 2.39 16.74
C VAL A 57 5.56 1.60 17.91
N ASP A 58 5.74 0.29 17.71
CA ASP A 58 6.45 -0.55 18.67
C ASP A 58 7.96 -0.40 18.47
N GLY A 59 8.61 0.34 19.37
CA GLY A 59 10.05 0.58 19.32
C GLY A 59 10.93 -0.67 19.46
N THR A 60 10.36 -1.81 19.89
CA THR A 60 11.09 -3.08 19.96
C THR A 60 11.14 -3.80 18.60
N ARG A 61 10.29 -3.41 17.64
CA ARG A 61 10.26 -3.98 16.30
C ARG A 61 10.94 -3.04 15.30
N LYS A 62 11.95 -3.57 14.62
CA LYS A 62 12.62 -2.88 13.52
C LYS A 62 11.59 -2.50 12.45
N ASN A 63 11.56 -1.21 12.09
CA ASN A 63 10.67 -0.65 11.06
C ASN A 63 9.19 -0.98 11.29
N ASP A 64 8.69 -0.97 12.53
CA ASP A 64 7.28 -1.29 12.86
C ASP A 64 6.26 -0.48 12.05
N VAL A 65 6.63 0.73 11.59
CA VAL A 65 5.83 1.54 10.65
C VAL A 65 5.45 0.79 9.38
N LEU A 66 6.27 -0.14 8.89
CA LEU A 66 5.97 -0.97 7.71
C LEU A 66 4.91 -2.04 7.97
N SER A 67 4.58 -2.30 9.24
CA SER A 67 3.50 -3.18 9.67
C SER A 67 2.23 -2.40 9.99
N ARG A 68 2.05 -1.22 9.38
CA ARG A 68 0.91 -0.32 9.61
C ARG A 68 0.37 0.20 8.30
N TYR A 69 -0.90 0.58 8.33
CA TYR A 69 -1.58 1.18 7.19
C TYR A 69 -2.48 2.33 7.64
N LEU A 70 -2.79 3.20 6.69
CA LEU A 70 -3.81 4.22 6.79
C LEU A 70 -5.07 3.72 6.08
N LEU A 71 -6.21 3.73 6.78
CA LEU A 71 -7.53 3.50 6.22
C LEU A 71 -8.22 4.83 5.96
N ALA A 72 -8.51 5.13 4.69
CA ALA A 72 -9.34 6.25 4.29
C ALA A 72 -10.78 5.80 4.05
N THR A 73 -11.74 6.51 4.65
CA THR A 73 -13.18 6.21 4.55
C THR A 73 -13.97 7.41 4.03
N GLY A 74 -14.67 7.23 2.92
CA GLY A 74 -15.62 8.20 2.35
C GLY A 74 -16.97 8.19 3.08
N ALA A 75 -17.78 9.22 2.89
CA ALA A 75 -19.11 9.35 3.51
C ALA A 75 -20.09 8.24 3.10
N ASP A 76 -19.86 7.61 1.95
CA ASP A 76 -20.59 6.46 1.42
C ASP A 76 -20.10 5.11 1.99
N GLY A 77 -19.13 5.13 2.90
CA GLY A 77 -18.50 3.94 3.46
C GLY A 77 -17.44 3.30 2.58
N TYR A 78 -17.10 3.90 1.44
CA TYR A 78 -16.02 3.45 0.57
C TYR A 78 -14.68 3.53 1.29
N LYS A 79 -13.87 2.47 1.18
CA LYS A 79 -12.63 2.30 1.94
C LYS A 79 -11.44 2.07 1.04
N VAL A 80 -10.36 2.78 1.30
CA VAL A 80 -9.07 2.60 0.61
C VAL A 80 -7.94 2.52 1.63
N VAL A 81 -7.05 1.56 1.41
CA VAL A 81 -5.85 1.36 2.22
C VAL A 81 -4.64 1.99 1.54
N PHE A 82 -3.81 2.67 2.33
CA PHE A 82 -2.45 3.06 1.98
C PHE A 82 -1.51 2.44 3.00
N ALA A 83 -0.52 1.66 2.58
CA ALA A 83 0.48 1.17 3.53
C ALA A 83 1.29 2.38 4.05
N LEU A 84 1.64 2.44 5.33
CA LEU A 84 2.46 3.57 5.80
C LEU A 84 3.85 3.59 5.14
N GLY A 85 4.38 2.41 4.81
CA GLY A 85 5.60 2.30 4.03
C GLY A 85 5.47 2.80 2.59
N GLU A 86 4.26 2.86 2.01
CA GLU A 86 4.04 3.50 0.70
C GLU A 86 4.16 5.02 0.79
N LEU A 87 3.67 5.60 1.88
CA LEU A 87 3.63 7.05 2.11
C LEU A 87 4.96 7.60 2.65
N SER A 88 5.72 6.78 3.38
CA SER A 88 6.91 7.19 4.10
C SER A 88 8.02 7.68 3.18
N PRO A 89 8.68 8.82 3.49
CA PRO A 89 9.79 9.37 2.72
C PRO A 89 11.05 8.49 2.78
N ASP A 90 11.12 7.60 3.77
CA ASP A 90 12.19 6.62 3.88
C ASP A 90 12.00 5.41 2.94
N PHE A 91 10.80 5.24 2.38
CA PHE A 91 10.39 4.04 1.65
C PHE A 91 9.75 4.42 0.31
N GLY A 92 8.45 4.20 0.13
CA GLY A 92 7.76 4.44 -1.15
C GLY A 92 7.61 5.91 -1.53
N ASN A 93 7.72 6.82 -0.56
CA ASN A 93 7.67 8.27 -0.70
C ASN A 93 6.56 8.76 -1.65
N LYS A 94 5.39 8.10 -1.63
CA LYS A 94 4.27 8.47 -2.49
C LYS A 94 3.67 9.79 -2.00
N PRO A 95 3.49 10.79 -2.87
CA PRO A 95 3.02 12.13 -2.48
C PRO A 95 1.49 12.19 -2.29
N SER A 96 0.87 11.11 -1.83
CA SER A 96 -0.56 11.09 -1.53
C SER A 96 -0.92 12.12 -0.46
N ALA A 97 -2.05 12.79 -0.68
CA ALA A 97 -2.45 13.97 0.08
C ALA A 97 -3.95 14.01 0.35
N ILE A 98 -4.35 14.78 1.36
CA ILE A 98 -5.73 15.24 1.52
C ILE A 98 -5.87 16.56 0.76
N ALA A 99 -6.60 16.53 -0.34
CA ALA A 99 -7.03 17.73 -1.05
C ALA A 99 -8.18 18.40 -0.30
N TYR A 100 -8.12 19.72 -0.16
CA TYR A 100 -9.22 20.56 0.34
C TYR A 100 -9.63 21.65 -0.66
N ALA A 101 -8.85 21.83 -1.73
CA ALA A 101 -9.14 22.76 -2.82
C ALA A 101 -8.74 22.16 -4.17
N GLU A 102 -9.37 22.65 -5.23
CA GLU A 102 -9.02 22.36 -6.61
C GLU A 102 -8.81 23.67 -7.38
N THR A 103 -7.80 23.66 -8.24
CA THR A 103 -7.47 24.77 -9.14
C THR A 103 -8.01 24.48 -10.53
N THR A 104 -8.98 25.29 -10.96
CA THR A 104 -9.60 25.22 -12.29
C THR A 104 -9.45 26.56 -12.98
N ALA A 105 -8.95 26.56 -14.22
CA ALA A 105 -8.67 27.78 -14.99
C ALA A 105 -7.83 28.82 -14.21
N GLY A 106 -6.85 28.34 -13.43
CA GLY A 106 -5.94 29.19 -12.64
C GLY A 106 -6.51 29.71 -11.32
N VAL A 107 -7.76 29.41 -10.99
CA VAL A 107 -8.41 29.83 -9.73
C VAL A 107 -8.53 28.64 -8.80
N SER A 108 -7.96 28.77 -7.60
CA SER A 108 -8.10 27.75 -6.55
C SER A 108 -9.33 28.04 -5.69
N ALA A 109 -10.19 27.04 -5.53
CA ALA A 109 -11.40 27.12 -4.71
C ALA A 109 -11.58 25.83 -3.89
N PRO A 110 -12.33 25.88 -2.77
CA PRO A 110 -12.69 24.67 -2.03
C PRO A 110 -13.33 23.62 -2.93
N LEU A 111 -13.11 22.34 -2.60
CA LEU A 111 -13.71 21.24 -3.35
C LEU A 111 -15.23 21.34 -3.42
N GLY A 112 -15.79 21.02 -4.58
CA GLY A 112 -17.25 21.02 -4.81
C GLY A 112 -17.97 19.87 -4.10
N THR A 113 -19.30 19.90 -4.11
CA THR A 113 -20.16 18.92 -3.42
C THR A 113 -19.96 17.48 -3.88
N THR A 114 -19.55 17.25 -5.13
CA THR A 114 -19.24 15.90 -5.65
C THR A 114 -18.03 15.27 -4.94
N ASP A 115 -16.99 16.06 -4.71
CA ASP A 115 -15.74 15.60 -4.10
C ASP A 115 -15.73 15.76 -2.58
N GLY A 116 -16.65 16.56 -2.03
CA GLY A 116 -16.78 16.83 -0.60
C GLY A 116 -15.64 17.70 -0.08
N PRO A 117 -15.72 18.22 1.16
CA PRO A 117 -14.75 19.21 1.61
C PRO A 117 -13.31 18.66 1.64
N PHE A 118 -13.15 17.33 1.64
CA PHE A 118 -11.88 16.65 1.58
C PHE A 118 -11.92 15.45 0.64
N ARG A 119 -10.82 15.24 -0.09
CA ARG A 119 -10.57 14.04 -0.91
C ARG A 119 -9.16 13.51 -0.66
N VAL A 120 -8.97 12.20 -0.66
CA VAL A 120 -7.61 11.61 -0.78
C VAL A 120 -7.15 11.61 -2.23
N THR A 121 -5.86 11.80 -2.45
CA THR A 121 -5.22 11.71 -3.76
C THR A 121 -4.22 10.56 -3.80
N ALA A 122 -4.10 9.91 -4.96
CA ALA A 122 -3.12 8.84 -5.20
C ALA A 122 -2.35 9.08 -6.52
N PRO A 123 -1.42 10.04 -6.55
CA PRO A 123 -0.70 10.40 -7.77
C PRO A 123 0.00 9.21 -8.42
N GLY A 124 -0.15 9.09 -9.74
CA GLY A 124 0.40 7.99 -10.54
C GLY A 124 -0.51 6.77 -10.71
N ASP A 125 -1.64 6.72 -10.01
CA ASP A 125 -2.65 5.68 -10.21
C ASP A 125 -3.26 5.72 -11.63
N VAL A 126 -3.42 4.54 -12.25
CA VAL A 126 -4.01 4.40 -13.59
C VAL A 126 -5.50 4.75 -13.61
N LYS A 127 -6.24 4.40 -12.55
CA LYS A 127 -7.68 4.72 -12.38
C LYS A 127 -7.92 5.43 -11.06
N GLY A 128 -8.94 6.28 -11.02
CA GLY A 128 -9.28 7.13 -9.85
C GLY A 128 -9.80 6.39 -8.60
N GLY A 129 -9.70 5.06 -8.52
CA GLY A 129 -10.33 4.28 -7.45
C GLY A 129 -9.77 4.55 -6.05
N ARG A 130 -8.50 4.95 -5.93
CA ARG A 130 -7.89 5.31 -4.64
C ARG A 130 -8.14 6.76 -4.22
N TYR A 131 -8.83 7.55 -5.05
CA TYR A 131 -9.15 8.96 -4.79
C TYR A 131 -10.48 9.09 -4.04
N VAL A 132 -10.46 8.76 -2.75
CA VAL A 132 -11.65 8.77 -1.89
C VAL A 132 -12.22 10.19 -1.80
N SER A 133 -13.36 10.45 -2.43
CA SER A 133 -14.15 11.68 -2.23
C SER A 133 -14.95 11.63 -0.94
N ASN A 134 -15.44 12.79 -0.52
CA ASN A 134 -16.23 12.99 0.69
C ASN A 134 -15.55 12.31 1.88
N LEU A 135 -14.23 12.50 2.01
CA LEU A 135 -13.42 11.85 3.02
C LEU A 135 -13.91 12.28 4.41
N THR A 136 -14.35 11.29 5.19
CA THR A 136 -14.87 11.53 6.55
C THR A 136 -13.92 11.06 7.63
N ARG A 137 -13.11 10.04 7.37
CA ARG A 137 -12.23 9.44 8.37
C ARG A 137 -10.91 8.93 7.79
N LEU A 138 -9.85 9.14 8.57
CA LEU A 138 -8.53 8.56 8.40
C LEU A 138 -8.15 7.83 9.70
N ASP A 139 -7.82 6.54 9.61
CA ASP A 139 -7.36 5.77 10.76
C ASP A 139 -6.00 5.12 10.48
N VAL A 140 -5.05 5.32 11.39
CA VAL A 140 -3.81 4.53 11.39
C VAL A 140 -4.06 3.22 12.12
N VAL A 141 -3.78 2.10 11.48
CA VAL A 141 -4.09 0.78 12.02
C VAL A 141 -2.86 -0.12 11.90
N ALA A 142 -2.60 -0.91 12.94
CA ALA A 142 -1.63 -1.99 12.85
C ALA A 142 -2.14 -3.06 11.87
N ALA A 143 -1.27 -3.58 11.01
CA ALA A 143 -1.58 -4.68 10.12
C ALA A 143 -1.40 -6.00 10.89
N PRO A 144 -2.48 -6.67 11.35
CA PRO A 144 -2.35 -7.99 11.94
C PRO A 144 -1.77 -8.97 10.91
N ALA A 145 -1.03 -9.95 11.41
CA ALA A 145 -0.58 -11.12 10.66
C ALA A 145 -0.49 -12.30 11.63
N THR A 146 -0.96 -13.47 11.19
CA THR A 146 -1.00 -14.68 12.00
C THR A 146 0.25 -15.53 11.83
N ALA A 147 0.99 -15.34 10.73
CA ALA A 147 2.28 -15.99 10.52
C ALA A 147 3.32 -15.46 11.52
N ALA A 148 3.81 -16.34 12.40
CA ALA A 148 4.91 -16.04 13.29
C ALA A 148 6.26 -16.25 12.58
N GLY A 149 7.28 -15.49 12.99
CA GLY A 149 8.66 -15.82 12.64
C GLY A 149 9.04 -17.19 13.20
N ILE A 150 9.88 -17.93 12.47
CA ILE A 150 10.36 -19.27 12.83
C ILE A 150 11.76 -19.23 13.45
N GLY A 151 12.19 -18.06 13.95
CA GLY A 151 13.52 -17.86 14.55
C GLY A 151 14.61 -17.45 13.55
N GLY A 152 14.25 -17.12 12.32
CA GLY A 152 15.18 -16.73 11.25
C GLY A 152 15.62 -17.91 10.36
N GLY A 153 16.70 -17.69 9.61
CA GLY A 153 17.29 -18.68 8.70
C GLY A 153 16.60 -18.75 7.33
N PRO A 154 17.19 -19.51 6.38
CA PRO A 154 16.66 -19.65 5.02
C PRO A 154 15.25 -20.23 5.01
N SER A 155 14.30 -19.51 4.40
CA SER A 155 12.98 -20.09 4.13
C SER A 155 13.09 -21.21 3.07
N THR A 156 12.25 -22.24 3.21
CA THR A 156 12.12 -23.35 2.25
C THR A 156 10.69 -23.50 1.70
N SER A 157 9.73 -22.78 2.28
CA SER A 157 8.35 -22.71 1.82
C SER A 157 7.78 -21.30 1.99
N LEU A 158 6.84 -20.95 1.12
CA LEU A 158 6.11 -19.69 1.11
C LEU A 158 4.61 -19.99 1.13
N ALA A 159 3.92 -19.61 2.20
CA ALA A 159 2.47 -19.72 2.31
C ALA A 159 1.75 -18.45 1.80
N ILE A 160 0.70 -18.62 1.00
CA ILE A 160 -0.27 -17.59 0.63
C ILE A 160 -1.60 -17.92 1.28
N SER A 161 -2.14 -17.02 2.09
CA SER A 161 -3.37 -17.26 2.87
C SER A 161 -4.16 -15.97 3.14
N GLY A 162 -5.17 -16.06 4.00
CA GLY A 162 -6.07 -14.95 4.35
C GLY A 162 -7.25 -14.84 3.37
N LYS A 163 -7.56 -13.62 2.93
CA LYS A 163 -8.66 -13.29 2.02
C LYS A 163 -8.33 -13.61 0.55
N VAL A 164 -8.03 -14.88 0.30
CA VAL A 164 -7.91 -15.50 -1.02
C VAL A 164 -8.78 -16.76 -1.03
N ALA A 165 -9.39 -17.10 -2.17
CA ALA A 165 -10.25 -18.27 -2.29
C ALA A 165 -9.49 -19.60 -2.21
N THR A 166 -8.26 -19.66 -2.72
CA THR A 166 -7.41 -20.86 -2.76
C THR A 166 -6.06 -20.63 -2.09
N PRO A 167 -5.99 -20.68 -0.75
CA PRO A 167 -4.72 -20.66 -0.04
C PRO A 167 -3.78 -21.78 -0.52
N LEU A 168 -2.49 -21.50 -0.62
CA LEU A 168 -1.50 -22.47 -1.11
C LEU A 168 -0.11 -22.18 -0.53
N SER A 169 0.68 -23.23 -0.33
CA SER A 169 2.12 -23.10 -0.04
C SER A 169 2.94 -23.53 -1.25
N PHE A 170 4.04 -22.82 -1.47
CA PHE A 170 4.98 -23.07 -2.55
C PHE A 170 6.32 -23.49 -1.99
N ASP A 171 6.94 -24.49 -2.61
CA ASP A 171 8.40 -24.66 -2.60
C ASP A 171 9.01 -23.93 -3.81
N LEU A 172 10.33 -24.05 -3.99
CA LEU A 172 11.03 -23.41 -5.11
C LEU A 172 10.54 -23.88 -6.48
N ASN A 173 10.29 -25.17 -6.66
CA ASN A 173 9.87 -25.73 -7.94
C ASN A 173 8.46 -25.27 -8.31
N ALA A 174 7.54 -25.30 -7.35
CA ALA A 174 6.18 -24.82 -7.52
C ALA A 174 6.14 -23.32 -7.82
N LEU A 175 6.99 -22.52 -7.17
CA LEU A 175 7.08 -21.08 -7.41
C LEU A 175 7.63 -20.77 -8.81
N LYS A 176 8.65 -21.51 -9.27
CA LYS A 176 9.22 -21.40 -10.63
C LYS A 176 8.26 -21.83 -11.74
N ALA A 177 7.33 -22.72 -11.43
CA ALA A 177 6.34 -23.21 -12.40
C ALA A 177 5.21 -22.20 -12.67
N LEU A 178 5.11 -21.12 -11.88
CA LEU A 178 4.09 -20.10 -12.08
C LEU A 178 4.40 -19.23 -13.30
N THR A 179 3.34 -18.92 -14.05
CA THR A 179 3.37 -18.02 -15.21
C THR A 179 2.34 -16.91 -15.05
N PRO A 180 2.58 -15.72 -15.64
CA PRO A 180 3.81 -15.29 -16.31
C PRO A 180 4.98 -15.04 -15.34
N VAL A 181 6.19 -15.33 -15.80
CA VAL A 181 7.44 -14.93 -15.14
C VAL A 181 7.65 -13.43 -15.36
N SER A 182 8.15 -12.74 -14.34
CA SER A 182 8.46 -11.31 -14.34
C SER A 182 9.87 -11.07 -13.85
N SER A 183 10.47 -9.98 -14.30
CA SER A 183 11.76 -9.50 -13.79
C SER A 183 11.76 -8.01 -13.54
N LEU A 184 12.54 -7.56 -12.56
CA LEU A 184 12.77 -6.15 -12.28
C LEU A 184 14.19 -5.94 -11.74
N THR A 185 14.77 -4.77 -11.99
CA THR A 185 16.11 -4.40 -11.51
C THR A 185 16.00 -3.41 -10.36
N VAL A 186 16.58 -3.74 -9.22
CA VAL A 186 16.62 -2.90 -8.01
C VAL A 186 18.03 -2.89 -7.45
N GLY A 187 18.60 -1.69 -7.27
CA GLY A 187 19.95 -1.53 -6.71
C GLY A 187 21.02 -2.29 -7.50
N GLY A 188 20.91 -2.31 -8.84
CA GLY A 188 21.84 -3.01 -9.73
C GLY A 188 21.65 -4.53 -9.82
N ASN A 189 20.74 -5.12 -9.05
CA ASN A 189 20.43 -6.55 -9.11
C ASN A 189 19.14 -6.78 -9.88
N THR A 190 19.15 -7.73 -10.82
CA THR A 190 17.96 -8.16 -11.55
C THR A 190 17.33 -9.34 -10.85
N TYR A 191 16.12 -9.16 -10.35
CA TYR A 191 15.33 -10.20 -9.70
C TYR A 191 14.38 -10.83 -10.71
N THR A 192 14.25 -12.15 -10.67
CA THR A 192 13.30 -12.92 -11.49
C THR A 192 12.35 -13.67 -10.56
N GLY A 193 11.05 -13.65 -10.90
CA GLY A 193 9.99 -14.07 -10.01
C GLY A 193 8.60 -14.02 -10.63
N VAL A 194 7.60 -13.91 -9.76
CA VAL A 194 6.19 -13.74 -10.14
C VAL A 194 5.68 -12.42 -9.57
N SER A 195 4.92 -11.65 -10.37
CA SER A 195 4.25 -10.44 -9.88
C SER A 195 3.41 -10.75 -8.65
N LEU A 196 3.56 -9.96 -7.58
CA LEU A 196 2.81 -10.14 -6.34
C LEU A 196 1.30 -10.03 -6.60
N TRP A 197 0.87 -9.05 -7.40
CA TRP A 197 -0.54 -8.92 -7.77
C TRP A 197 -1.05 -10.16 -8.50
N THR A 198 -0.34 -10.62 -9.53
CA THR A 198 -0.73 -11.80 -10.30
C THR A 198 -0.81 -13.04 -9.42
N LEU A 199 0.17 -13.23 -8.53
CA LEU A 199 0.18 -14.33 -7.58
C LEU A 199 -1.09 -14.31 -6.72
N LEU A 200 -1.38 -13.19 -6.03
CA LEU A 200 -2.53 -13.08 -5.14
C LEU A 200 -3.86 -13.18 -5.90
N ASN A 201 -4.01 -12.47 -7.02
CA ASN A 201 -5.22 -12.47 -7.84
C ASN A 201 -5.53 -13.88 -8.38
N SER A 202 -4.50 -14.64 -8.77
CA SER A 202 -4.67 -16.03 -9.21
C SER A 202 -5.10 -16.99 -8.09
N ARG A 203 -5.06 -16.57 -6.82
CA ARG A 203 -5.61 -17.31 -5.68
C ARG A 203 -7.06 -16.90 -5.34
N GLY A 204 -7.68 -16.07 -6.18
CA GLY A 204 -9.08 -15.65 -6.03
C GLY A 204 -9.25 -14.55 -4.99
N LEU A 205 -8.69 -13.37 -5.26
CA LEU A 205 -9.02 -12.17 -4.51
C LEU A 205 -10.52 -11.83 -4.67
N PRO A 206 -11.18 -11.25 -3.65
CA PRO A 206 -12.56 -10.81 -3.77
C PRO A 206 -12.75 -9.79 -4.90
N THR A 207 -13.86 -9.89 -5.63
CA THR A 207 -14.19 -8.98 -6.75
C THR A 207 -15.48 -8.19 -6.52
N THR A 208 -16.25 -8.54 -5.48
CA THR A 208 -17.51 -7.88 -5.11
C THR A 208 -17.46 -7.35 -3.67
N PRO A 209 -17.95 -6.11 -3.43
CA PRO A 209 -18.39 -5.13 -4.44
C PRO A 209 -17.24 -4.66 -5.36
N LYS A 210 -17.57 -3.88 -6.40
CA LYS A 210 -16.55 -3.29 -7.28
C LYS A 210 -15.46 -2.59 -6.47
N ASN A 211 -14.20 -2.78 -6.84
CA ASN A 211 -13.02 -2.23 -6.16
C ASN A 211 -12.84 -2.67 -4.69
N VAL A 212 -13.46 -3.78 -4.26
CA VAL A 212 -13.34 -4.28 -2.87
C VAL A 212 -11.89 -4.46 -2.42
N THR A 213 -10.97 -4.82 -3.33
CA THR A 213 -9.54 -4.97 -3.04
C THR A 213 -8.86 -3.67 -2.62
N LEU A 214 -9.40 -2.49 -2.94
CA LEU A 214 -8.79 -1.23 -2.53
C LEU A 214 -8.87 -1.00 -1.02
N GLY A 215 -9.84 -1.62 -0.35
CA GLY A 215 -9.92 -1.68 1.11
C GLY A 215 -9.11 -2.83 1.72
N MET A 216 -8.18 -3.44 0.99
CA MET A 216 -7.44 -4.62 1.41
C MET A 216 -5.92 -4.41 1.32
N TYR A 217 -5.18 -5.24 2.03
CA TYR A 217 -3.72 -5.22 2.07
C TYR A 217 -3.15 -6.63 2.21
N ALA A 218 -1.88 -6.77 1.84
CA ALA A 218 -1.09 -7.98 2.05
C ALA A 218 0.02 -7.71 3.07
N VAL A 219 0.25 -8.63 3.98
CA VAL A 219 1.38 -8.60 4.92
C VAL A 219 2.36 -9.70 4.54
N ALA A 220 3.57 -9.29 4.15
CA ALA A 220 4.68 -10.19 3.87
C ALA A 220 5.48 -10.41 5.16
N THR A 221 5.73 -11.67 5.52
CA THR A 221 6.47 -12.07 6.73
C THR A 221 7.73 -12.86 6.38
N GLY A 222 8.87 -12.41 6.89
CA GLY A 222 10.15 -13.12 6.83
C GLY A 222 10.30 -14.15 7.95
N SER A 223 11.22 -15.10 7.79
CA SER A 223 11.47 -16.15 8.78
C SER A 223 11.91 -15.62 10.15
N ASP A 224 12.48 -14.42 10.21
CA ASP A 224 12.86 -13.70 11.43
C ASP A 224 11.68 -12.95 12.09
N GLY A 225 10.48 -13.03 11.49
CA GLY A 225 9.30 -12.31 11.95
C GLY A 225 9.23 -10.86 11.45
N TYR A 226 10.17 -10.41 10.63
CA TYR A 226 10.11 -9.10 9.99
C TYR A 226 8.89 -9.02 9.06
N ARG A 227 8.20 -7.88 9.10
CA ARG A 227 6.93 -7.69 8.38
C ARG A 227 6.92 -6.40 7.57
N ALA A 228 6.34 -6.48 6.38
CA ALA A 228 6.03 -5.32 5.55
C ALA A 228 4.64 -5.45 4.92
N THR A 229 3.90 -4.34 4.92
CA THR A 229 2.55 -4.23 4.38
C THR A 229 2.58 -3.57 3.01
N LEU A 230 1.78 -4.10 2.09
CA LEU A 230 1.47 -3.47 0.81
C LEU A 230 -0.04 -3.35 0.68
N SER A 231 -0.54 -2.19 0.28
CA SER A 231 -1.96 -2.09 -0.07
C SER A 231 -2.20 -2.84 -1.38
N LEU A 232 -3.33 -3.54 -1.52
CA LEU A 232 -3.62 -4.19 -2.80
C LEU A 232 -3.82 -3.16 -3.91
N GLY A 233 -4.33 -1.96 -3.56
CA GLY A 233 -4.43 -0.84 -4.50
C GLY A 233 -3.08 -0.32 -5.01
N GLU A 234 -2.01 -0.40 -4.22
CA GLU A 234 -0.67 -0.01 -4.66
C GLU A 234 -0.11 -0.95 -5.74
N ILE A 235 -0.38 -2.24 -5.63
CA ILE A 235 0.17 -3.27 -6.54
C ILE A 235 -0.77 -3.66 -7.70
N ASP A 236 -2.05 -3.31 -7.63
CA ASP A 236 -3.03 -3.58 -8.69
C ASP A 236 -2.68 -2.78 -9.98
N PRO A 237 -2.54 -3.44 -11.15
CA PRO A 237 -2.27 -2.79 -12.44
C PRO A 237 -3.32 -1.76 -12.87
N ASN A 238 -4.53 -1.81 -12.32
CA ASN A 238 -5.57 -0.82 -12.58
C ASN A 238 -5.42 0.46 -11.76
N PHE A 239 -4.55 0.46 -10.75
CA PHE A 239 -4.39 1.54 -9.78
C PHE A 239 -2.91 1.89 -9.65
N GLY A 240 -2.27 1.66 -8.50
CA GLY A 240 -0.90 2.08 -8.26
C GLY A 240 0.14 1.39 -9.14
N ALA A 241 -0.20 0.23 -9.71
CA ALA A 241 0.61 -0.55 -10.65
C ALA A 241 2.07 -0.77 -10.20
N LYS A 242 2.34 -0.73 -8.89
CA LYS A 242 3.69 -0.95 -8.36
C LYS A 242 4.04 -2.41 -8.60
N GLY A 243 5.10 -2.62 -9.39
CA GLY A 243 5.56 -3.94 -9.85
C GLY A 243 6.24 -4.77 -8.76
N ALA A 244 5.67 -4.87 -7.56
CA ALA A 244 6.20 -5.72 -6.51
C ALA A 244 6.24 -7.19 -6.96
N LEU A 245 7.33 -7.89 -6.61
CA LEU A 245 7.67 -9.21 -7.13
C LEU A 245 7.97 -10.17 -5.98
N VAL A 246 7.46 -11.40 -6.07
CA VAL A 246 8.00 -12.52 -5.29
C VAL A 246 9.10 -13.16 -6.12
N ALA A 247 10.35 -12.82 -5.80
CA ALA A 247 11.53 -13.27 -6.51
C ALA A 247 12.03 -14.62 -5.97
N TYR A 248 12.45 -15.50 -6.87
CA TYR A 248 13.16 -16.76 -6.58
C TYR A 248 14.57 -16.79 -7.16
N GLN A 249 14.94 -15.78 -7.96
CA GLN A 249 16.24 -15.63 -8.61
C GLN A 249 16.76 -14.19 -8.48
N MET A 250 18.09 -14.06 -8.44
CA MET A 250 18.83 -12.81 -8.52
C MET A 250 20.00 -12.98 -9.50
N ASN A 251 20.10 -12.10 -10.48
CA ASN A 251 21.13 -12.11 -11.52
C ASN A 251 21.26 -13.47 -12.23
N GLY A 252 20.11 -14.14 -12.47
CA GLY A 252 20.03 -15.45 -13.11
C GLY A 252 20.31 -16.66 -12.22
N ALA A 253 20.76 -16.45 -10.97
CA ALA A 253 21.00 -17.51 -10.00
C ALA A 253 19.87 -17.62 -8.98
N ASP A 254 19.56 -18.84 -8.53
CA ASP A 254 18.54 -19.06 -7.50
C ASP A 254 18.93 -18.39 -6.18
N LEU A 255 17.94 -17.89 -5.46
CA LEU A 255 18.16 -17.38 -4.10
C LEU A 255 18.48 -18.53 -3.15
N THR A 256 19.46 -18.33 -2.27
CA THR A 256 19.96 -19.37 -1.36
C THR A 256 20.01 -18.89 0.09
N THR A 257 21.08 -18.20 0.50
CA THR A 257 21.38 -17.84 1.89
C THR A 257 20.32 -16.93 2.55
N ASN A 258 19.55 -16.21 1.72
CA ASN A 258 18.45 -15.34 2.16
C ASN A 258 17.07 -15.93 1.85
N GLY A 259 16.99 -17.26 1.82
CA GLY A 259 15.78 -18.03 1.54
C GLY A 259 15.54 -18.22 0.06
N PHE A 260 14.75 -19.23 -0.29
CA PHE A 260 14.43 -19.55 -1.68
C PHE A 260 13.55 -18.48 -2.37
N ALA A 261 12.86 -17.65 -1.57
CA ALA A 261 11.97 -16.61 -2.02
C ALA A 261 12.14 -15.32 -1.21
N ARG A 262 11.99 -14.17 -1.88
CA ARG A 262 11.90 -12.86 -1.24
C ARG A 262 10.87 -11.97 -1.91
N LEU A 263 10.28 -11.06 -1.14
CA LEU A 263 9.59 -9.92 -1.69
C LEU A 263 10.60 -8.87 -2.16
N VAL A 264 10.37 -8.31 -3.34
CA VAL A 264 11.11 -7.17 -3.88
C VAL A 264 10.11 -6.10 -4.28
N VAL A 265 10.30 -4.89 -3.73
CA VAL A 265 9.45 -3.73 -3.98
C VAL A 265 10.27 -2.68 -4.73
N PRO A 266 9.93 -2.34 -5.98
CA PRO A 266 10.67 -1.36 -6.76
C PRO A 266 10.37 0.07 -6.30
N ASP A 267 11.23 1.01 -6.72
CA ASP A 267 11.06 2.46 -6.52
C ASP A 267 10.92 2.85 -5.04
N GLU A 268 11.80 2.30 -4.21
CA GLU A 268 11.90 2.62 -2.78
C GLU A 268 13.19 3.39 -2.48
N VAL A 269 13.12 4.39 -1.59
CA VAL A 269 14.29 5.11 -1.09
C VAL A 269 15.19 4.17 -0.27
N LYS A 270 14.60 3.44 0.69
CA LYS A 270 15.25 2.33 1.40
C LYS A 270 14.47 1.04 1.11
N GLN A 271 15.19 -0.07 0.98
CA GLN A 271 14.59 -1.37 0.63
C GLN A 271 13.92 -2.09 1.82
N GLY A 272 13.33 -1.35 2.75
CA GLY A 272 12.71 -1.91 3.96
C GLY A 272 11.47 -2.76 3.67
N ARG A 273 10.75 -2.51 2.58
CA ARG A 273 9.59 -3.34 2.19
C ARG A 273 9.96 -4.61 1.42
N SER A 274 11.24 -4.75 1.03
CA SER A 274 11.74 -5.93 0.32
C SER A 274 12.15 -7.04 1.30
N VAL A 275 11.18 -7.84 1.75
CA VAL A 275 11.32 -8.89 2.78
C VAL A 275 12.07 -10.13 2.25
N SER A 276 13.25 -10.42 2.80
CA SER A 276 14.00 -11.68 2.58
C SER A 276 13.50 -12.83 3.43
N ASN A 277 13.97 -14.06 3.15
CA ASN A 277 13.54 -15.28 3.84
C ASN A 277 12.01 -15.37 3.94
N LEU A 278 11.32 -15.05 2.84
CA LEU A 278 9.88 -14.89 2.87
C LEU A 278 9.22 -16.24 3.17
N ILE A 279 8.38 -16.28 4.20
CA ILE A 279 7.66 -17.49 4.64
C ILE A 279 6.15 -17.39 4.45
N ALA A 280 5.60 -16.17 4.46
CA ALA A 280 4.16 -15.97 4.32
C ALA A 280 3.82 -14.65 3.64
N ILE A 281 2.74 -14.66 2.86
CA ILE A 281 1.98 -13.47 2.47
C ILE A 281 0.52 -13.71 2.81
N GLU A 282 0.00 -12.91 3.74
CA GLU A 282 -1.38 -13.00 4.22
C GLU A 282 -2.19 -11.80 3.71
N VAL A 283 -3.36 -12.05 3.12
CA VAL A 283 -4.26 -10.98 2.62
C VAL A 283 -5.37 -10.69 3.62
N PHE A 284 -5.62 -9.42 3.91
CA PHE A 284 -6.65 -8.98 4.85
C PHE A 284 -7.55 -7.89 4.27
N ALA A 285 -8.77 -7.80 4.78
CA ALA A 285 -9.66 -6.68 4.55
C ALA A 285 -9.57 -5.70 5.72
N ALA A 286 -9.35 -4.42 5.43
CA ALA A 286 -9.32 -3.38 6.44
C ALA A 286 -10.70 -3.14 7.06
N GLY A 287 -10.72 -2.95 8.37
CA GLY A 287 -11.96 -2.79 9.13
C GLY A 287 -12.65 -4.10 9.53
N THR A 288 -11.89 -5.22 9.58
CA THR A 288 -12.26 -6.36 10.43
C THR A 288 -11.56 -6.16 11.78
N PRO A 289 -12.25 -5.92 12.90
CA PRO A 289 -11.67 -6.13 14.22
C PRO A 289 -11.30 -7.61 14.42
#